data_AF-A0A8T5YLF3-F1
#
_entry.id   AF-A0A8T5YLF3-F1
#
_cell.length_a   1.000
_cell.length_b   1.000
_cell.length_c   1.000
_cell.angle_alpha   90.00
_cell.angle_beta   90.00
_cell.angle_gamma   90.00
#
_symmetry.space_group_name_H-M   'P 1'
#
loop_
_entity.id
_entity.type
_entity.pdbx_description
1 polymer ?
#
loop_
_entity_poly.entity_id
_entity_poly.type
_entity_poly.pdbx_seq_one_letter_code
_entity_poly.pdbx_strand_id
1 'polypeptide(L)'
;MSIRIIPQDELGSSEKRTADMIPPLLFPRLKNLYNRRAERLRELAENNPLGDYLRFAALIAHAQEVVLYDHPLEMDLTARIKEASAQGKPPLDIHVLPRDKHWQKLLMALIAELKPEMSGPALAVIENLEKASTQELEDMASA
;
A
#
# COMPACT_ATOMS: atom_id res chain seq x y z
N MET A 1 34.40 2.94 -28.21
CA MET A 1 34.12 2.55 -26.82
C MET A 1 35.40 2.72 -26.03
N SER A 2 35.61 3.88 -25.37
CA SER A 2 36.81 4.12 -24.57
C SER A 2 36.54 3.76 -23.11
N ILE A 3 37.16 2.69 -22.63
CA ILE A 3 37.12 2.32 -21.22
C ILE A 3 38.13 3.23 -20.50
N ARG A 4 37.66 4.04 -19.55
CA ARG A 4 38.52 4.79 -18.64
C ARG A 4 38.83 3.91 -17.43
N ILE A 5 40.11 3.63 -17.23
CA ILE A 5 40.62 2.92 -16.05
C ILE A 5 41.04 3.98 -15.04
N ILE A 6 40.39 3.98 -13.88
CA ILE A 6 40.65 4.92 -12.78
C ILE A 6 41.54 4.23 -11.74
N PRO A 7 42.63 4.88 -11.28
CA PRO A 7 43.50 4.36 -10.21
C PRO A 7 42.73 4.07 -8.91
N GLN A 8 43.11 3.02 -8.19
CA GLN A 8 42.40 2.56 -6.98
C GLN A 8 42.35 3.62 -5.86
N ASP A 9 43.36 4.47 -5.83
CA ASP A 9 43.60 5.58 -4.93
C ASP A 9 42.65 6.77 -5.19
N GLU A 10 42.17 6.94 -6.44
CA GLU A 10 41.12 7.90 -6.79
C GLU A 10 39.71 7.39 -6.47
N LEU A 11 39.51 6.07 -6.36
CA LEU A 11 38.22 5.48 -5.96
C LEU A 11 37.85 5.79 -4.50
N GLY A 12 38.84 6.05 -3.63
CA GLY A 12 38.61 6.41 -2.22
C GLY A 12 38.22 7.88 -2.02
N SER A 13 38.48 8.74 -3.01
CA SER A 13 38.26 10.19 -2.95
C SER A 13 37.13 10.67 -3.87
N SER A 14 36.75 9.88 -4.88
CA SER A 14 35.54 10.10 -5.68
C SER A 14 34.30 9.69 -4.88
N GLU A 15 33.75 10.64 -4.12
CA GLU A 15 32.50 10.54 -3.38
C GLU A 15 32.37 9.26 -2.54
N LYS A 16 32.49 9.39 -1.22
CA LYS A 16 31.75 8.51 -0.30
C LYS A 16 30.29 8.50 -0.75
N ARG A 17 29.95 7.61 -1.69
CA ARG A 17 28.63 7.42 -2.26
C ARG A 17 27.74 7.04 -1.11
N THR A 18 27.10 8.02 -0.46
CA THR A 18 25.77 7.98 0.18
C THR A 18 25.31 6.67 0.86
N ALA A 19 26.24 5.81 1.25
CA ALA A 19 26.03 4.49 1.84
C ALA A 19 26.38 4.51 3.32
N ASP A 20 26.95 5.62 3.81
CA ASP A 20 27.34 5.76 5.21
C ASP A 20 26.15 5.96 6.15
N MET A 21 24.94 6.27 5.66
CA MET A 21 23.72 6.31 6.49
C MET A 21 22.48 5.85 5.71
N ILE A 22 22.21 4.53 5.72
CA ILE A 22 20.87 4.02 5.42
C ILE A 22 20.00 4.25 6.66
N PRO A 23 18.93 5.04 6.59
CA PRO A 23 18.05 5.25 7.72
C PRO A 23 17.45 3.90 8.16
N PRO A 24 17.39 3.63 9.47
CA PRO A 24 16.86 2.37 9.99
C PRO A 24 15.35 2.21 9.70
N LEU A 25 14.67 3.30 9.37
CA LEU A 25 13.26 3.31 9.00
C LEU A 25 13.03 4.26 7.82
N LEU A 26 12.43 3.74 6.75
CA LEU A 26 11.98 4.51 5.60
C LEU A 26 10.49 4.79 5.75
N PHE A 27 10.14 6.05 5.96
CA PHE A 27 8.74 6.46 6.01
C PHE A 27 8.13 6.55 4.61
N PRO A 28 6.89 6.06 4.42
CA PRO A 28 6.20 6.21 3.14
C PRO A 28 5.88 7.69 2.87
N ARG A 29 5.93 8.09 1.59
CA ARG A 29 5.44 9.40 1.15
C ARG A 29 3.93 9.34 0.95
N LEU A 30 3.18 9.63 2.01
CA LEU A 30 1.73 9.42 2.05
C LEU A 30 0.96 10.19 0.98
N LYS A 31 1.38 11.42 0.64
CA LYS A 31 0.64 12.32 -0.26
C LYS A 31 0.33 11.76 -1.66
N ASN A 32 1.10 10.78 -2.15
CA ASN A 32 0.91 10.20 -3.49
C ASN A 32 1.18 8.68 -3.49
N LEU A 33 0.98 7.99 -2.37
CA LEU A 33 1.43 6.61 -2.23
C LEU A 33 0.71 5.69 -3.22
N TYR A 34 -0.62 5.78 -3.30
CA TYR A 34 -1.41 4.92 -4.15
C TYR A 34 -1.45 5.44 -5.59
N ASN A 35 -1.46 6.75 -5.79
CA ASN A 35 -1.34 7.34 -7.13
C ASN A 35 -0.06 6.88 -7.85
N ARG A 36 1.11 6.98 -7.19
CA ARG A 36 2.38 6.49 -7.77
C ARG A 36 2.36 4.99 -8.07
N ARG A 37 1.69 4.21 -7.23
CA ARG A 37 1.53 2.77 -7.46
C ARG A 37 0.68 2.51 -8.70
N ALA A 38 -0.43 3.22 -8.87
CA ALA A 38 -1.30 3.10 -10.03
C ALA A 38 -0.56 3.50 -11.32
N GLU A 39 0.15 4.65 -11.33
CA GLU A 39 1.00 5.08 -12.45
C GLU A 39 2.02 4.00 -12.82
N ARG A 40 2.75 3.49 -11.83
CA ARG A 40 3.77 2.47 -12.06
C ARG A 40 3.19 1.18 -12.63
N LEU A 41 2.02 0.76 -12.16
CA LEU A 41 1.33 -0.43 -12.69
C LEU A 41 0.90 -0.23 -14.15
N ARG A 42 0.44 0.97 -14.54
CA ARG A 42 0.10 1.29 -15.93
C ARG A 42 1.33 1.28 -16.84
N GLU A 43 2.45 1.85 -16.40
CA GLU A 43 3.73 1.80 -17.13
C GLU A 43 4.17 0.36 -17.37
N LEU A 44 4.13 -0.47 -16.31
CA LEU A 44 4.50 -1.88 -16.42
C LEU A 44 3.57 -2.67 -17.35
N ALA A 45 2.34 -2.21 -17.57
CA ALA A 45 1.36 -2.88 -18.40
C ALA A 45 1.58 -2.68 -19.92
N GLU A 46 2.30 -1.64 -20.35
CA GLU A 46 2.37 -1.24 -21.77
C GLU A 46 2.94 -2.32 -22.69
N ASN A 47 3.85 -3.16 -22.21
CA ASN A 47 4.49 -4.22 -22.98
C ASN A 47 4.60 -5.53 -22.19
N ASN A 48 3.57 -5.86 -21.41
CA ASN A 48 3.57 -7.04 -20.54
C ASN A 48 2.44 -8.00 -20.92
N PRO A 49 2.71 -9.32 -21.03
CA PRO A 49 1.67 -10.33 -21.27
C PRO A 49 0.53 -10.32 -20.24
N LEU A 50 0.79 -9.81 -19.03
CA LEU A 50 -0.20 -9.62 -17.96
C LEU A 50 -0.73 -8.19 -17.89
N GLY A 51 -0.64 -7.43 -19.00
CA GLY A 51 -1.00 -6.02 -19.06
C GLY A 51 -2.40 -5.73 -18.56
N ASP A 52 -3.39 -6.53 -18.93
CA ASP A 52 -4.78 -6.34 -18.48
C ASP A 52 -4.92 -6.52 -16.96
N TYR A 53 -4.24 -7.51 -16.38
CA TYR A 53 -4.20 -7.70 -14.93
C TYR A 53 -3.52 -6.52 -14.23
N LEU A 54 -2.42 -5.99 -14.79
CA LEU A 54 -1.73 -4.84 -14.22
C LEU A 54 -2.57 -3.56 -14.32
N ARG A 55 -3.32 -3.36 -15.41
CA ARG A 55 -4.30 -2.27 -15.55
C ARG A 55 -5.44 -2.41 -14.54
N PHE A 56 -5.94 -3.62 -14.34
CA PHE A 56 -6.92 -3.91 -13.30
C PHE A 56 -6.38 -3.59 -11.89
N ALA A 57 -5.18 -4.03 -11.56
CA ALA A 57 -4.54 -3.70 -10.28
C ALA A 57 -4.30 -2.17 -10.13
N ALA A 58 -4.02 -1.47 -11.24
CA ALA A 58 -3.88 -0.02 -11.24
C ALA A 58 -5.20 0.69 -10.93
N LEU A 59 -6.34 0.16 -11.39
CA LEU A 59 -7.67 0.66 -11.04
C LEU A 59 -7.92 0.54 -9.52
N ILE A 60 -7.60 -0.61 -8.93
CA ILE A 60 -7.72 -0.82 -7.48
C ILE A 60 -6.82 0.18 -6.72
N ALA A 61 -5.56 0.33 -7.13
CA ALA A 61 -4.66 1.30 -6.50
C ALA A 61 -5.16 2.74 -6.65
N HIS A 62 -5.74 3.11 -7.79
CA HIS A 62 -6.33 4.43 -7.96
C HIS A 62 -7.53 4.65 -7.01
N ALA A 63 -8.43 3.68 -6.92
CA ALA A 63 -9.56 3.72 -6.00
C ALA A 63 -9.11 3.84 -4.53
N GLN A 64 -8.00 3.19 -4.15
CA GLN A 64 -7.40 3.35 -2.81
C GLN A 64 -6.95 4.78 -2.52
N GLU A 65 -6.44 5.52 -3.52
CA GLU A 65 -6.07 6.94 -3.37
C GLU A 65 -7.31 7.80 -3.09
N VAL A 66 -8.38 7.60 -3.86
CA VAL A 66 -9.66 8.31 -3.72
C VAL A 66 -10.26 8.06 -2.34
N VAL A 67 -10.38 6.79 -1.95
CA VAL A 67 -10.94 6.38 -0.65
C VAL A 67 -10.11 6.91 0.53
N LEU A 68 -8.78 6.91 0.42
CA LEU A 68 -7.91 7.48 1.46
C LEU A 68 -8.14 8.99 1.63
N TYR A 69 -8.34 9.71 0.52
CA TYR A 69 -8.59 11.14 0.53
C TYR A 69 -9.94 11.48 1.17
N ASP A 70 -11.01 10.75 0.81
CA ASP A 70 -12.38 11.02 1.28
C ASP A 70 -12.66 10.49 2.69
N HIS A 71 -11.92 9.47 3.12
CA HIS A 71 -12.10 8.81 4.40
C HIS A 71 -10.77 8.67 5.16
N PRO A 72 -10.14 9.78 5.58
CA PRO A 72 -8.91 9.72 6.35
C PRO A 72 -9.15 8.98 7.68
N LEU A 73 -8.13 8.25 8.13
CA LEU A 73 -8.14 7.64 9.45
C LEU A 73 -7.90 8.71 10.52
N GLU A 74 -8.91 8.95 11.35
CA GLU A 74 -8.81 9.81 12.52
C GLU A 74 -8.65 8.95 13.78
N MET A 75 -7.40 8.64 14.12
CA MET A 75 -7.08 7.80 15.28
C MET A 75 -5.80 8.28 15.98
N ASP A 76 -5.87 8.46 17.30
CA ASP A 76 -4.69 8.73 18.13
C ASP A 76 -4.07 7.42 18.62
N LEU A 77 -2.89 7.09 18.10
CA LEU A 77 -2.13 5.89 18.47
C LEU A 77 -1.04 6.17 19.51
N THR A 78 -0.93 7.39 20.05
CA THR A 78 0.18 7.81 20.91
C THR A 78 0.32 6.92 22.15
N ALA A 79 -0.79 6.64 22.84
CA ALA A 79 -0.79 5.79 24.02
C ALA A 79 -0.36 4.35 23.70
N ARG A 80 -0.89 3.79 22.59
CA ARG A 80 -0.58 2.43 22.12
C ARG A 80 0.88 2.29 21.72
N ILE A 81 1.45 3.29 21.03
CA ILE A 81 2.87 3.31 20.65
C ILE A 81 3.77 3.31 21.90
N LYS A 82 3.42 4.13 22.90
CA LYS A 82 4.16 4.18 24.18
C LYS A 82 4.12 2.84 24.92
N GLU A 83 2.95 2.22 24.99
CA GLU A 83 2.79 0.90 25.61
C GLU A 83 3.56 -0.19 24.87
N ALA A 84 3.43 -0.26 23.53
CA ALA A 84 4.12 -1.23 22.69
C ALA A 84 5.64 -1.13 22.85
N SER A 85 6.16 0.10 22.86
CA SER A 85 7.57 0.39 23.07
C SER A 85 8.05 -0.08 24.44
N ALA A 86 7.26 0.10 25.51
CA ALA A 86 7.62 -0.34 26.85
C ALA A 86 7.68 -1.88 26.96
N GLN A 87 6.88 -2.58 26.15
CA GLN A 87 6.85 -4.04 26.08
C GLN A 87 7.82 -4.63 25.03
N GLY A 88 8.52 -3.79 24.27
CA GLY A 88 9.38 -4.23 23.15
C GLY A 88 8.61 -4.90 22.00
N LYS A 89 7.32 -4.57 21.83
CA LYS A 89 6.44 -5.16 20.80
C LYS A 89 6.14 -4.18 19.68
N PRO A 90 5.80 -4.66 18.46
CA PRO A 90 5.37 -3.78 17.39
C PRO A 90 4.04 -3.05 17.74
N PRO A 91 3.93 -1.73 17.48
CA PRO A 91 2.73 -0.96 17.80
C PRO A 91 1.51 -1.34 16.96
N LEU A 92 1.74 -1.89 15.76
CA LEU A 92 0.72 -2.30 14.80
C LEU A 92 0.74 -3.82 14.55
N ASP A 93 1.05 -4.60 15.58
CA ASP A 93 1.04 -6.06 15.50
C ASP A 93 -0.37 -6.60 15.21
N ILE A 94 -0.50 -7.35 14.11
CA ILE A 94 -1.77 -7.84 13.56
C ILE A 94 -2.48 -8.86 14.43
N HIS A 95 -1.78 -9.51 15.37
CA HIS A 95 -2.38 -10.51 16.25
C HIS A 95 -2.94 -9.91 17.54
N VAL A 96 -2.55 -8.67 17.88
CA VAL A 96 -2.92 -8.03 19.15
C VAL A 96 -3.61 -6.69 18.98
N LEU A 97 -3.44 -6.02 17.82
CA LEU A 97 -4.15 -4.78 17.53
C LEU A 97 -5.58 -5.13 17.08
N PRO A 98 -6.62 -4.75 17.85
CA PRO A 98 -7.99 -4.93 17.39
C PRO A 98 -8.24 -4.08 16.15
N ARG A 99 -8.87 -4.66 15.14
CA ARG A 99 -9.28 -3.93 13.95
C ARG A 99 -10.39 -2.93 14.31
N ASP A 100 -10.16 -1.68 13.97
CA ASP A 100 -11.18 -0.63 14.10
C ASP A 100 -12.19 -0.70 12.95
N LYS A 101 -13.48 -0.43 13.24
CA LYS A 101 -14.57 -0.49 12.24
C LYS A 101 -14.33 0.39 11.01
N HIS A 102 -13.42 1.36 11.08
CA HIS A 102 -12.98 2.17 9.96
C HIS A 102 -12.55 1.32 8.74
N TRP A 103 -11.94 0.14 8.94
CA TRP A 103 -11.55 -0.70 7.79
C TRP A 103 -12.76 -1.14 6.94
N GLN A 104 -13.92 -1.40 7.57
CA GLN A 104 -15.14 -1.77 6.86
C GLN A 104 -15.72 -0.58 6.11
N LYS A 105 -15.63 0.63 6.68
CA LYS A 105 -15.99 1.86 5.97
C LYS A 105 -15.14 2.04 4.71
N LEU A 106 -13.82 1.81 4.81
CA LEU A 106 -12.91 1.86 3.66
C LEU A 106 -13.26 0.78 2.61
N LEU A 107 -13.58 -0.44 3.04
CA LEU A 107 -14.00 -1.50 2.13
C LEU A 107 -15.26 -1.13 1.35
N MET A 108 -16.29 -0.62 2.02
CA MET A 108 -17.55 -0.22 1.36
C MET A 108 -17.34 0.95 0.39
N ALA A 109 -16.50 1.93 0.76
CA ALA A 109 -16.14 3.02 -0.14
C ALA A 109 -15.36 2.53 -1.36
N LEU A 110 -14.42 1.59 -1.17
CA LEU A 110 -13.67 0.98 -2.27
C LEU A 110 -14.58 0.18 -3.22
N ILE A 111 -15.56 -0.53 -2.67
CA ILE A 111 -16.58 -1.23 -3.46
C ILE A 111 -17.38 -0.23 -4.30
N ALA A 112 -17.86 0.86 -3.69
CA ALA A 112 -18.62 1.88 -4.40
C ALA A 112 -17.84 2.52 -5.56
N GLU A 113 -16.55 2.78 -5.35
CA GLU A 113 -15.65 3.35 -6.37
C GLU A 113 -15.36 2.36 -7.51
N LEU A 114 -15.17 1.07 -7.20
CA LEU A 114 -14.78 0.07 -8.19
C LEU A 114 -15.97 -0.50 -8.98
N LYS A 115 -17.14 -0.60 -8.37
CA LYS A 115 -18.32 -1.29 -8.94
C LYS A 115 -18.71 -0.81 -10.34
N PRO A 116 -18.70 0.50 -10.68
CA PRO A 116 -19.03 0.99 -12.02
C PRO A 116 -18.08 0.49 -13.12
N GLU A 117 -16.81 0.24 -12.77
CA GLU A 117 -15.75 -0.20 -13.69
C GLU A 117 -15.66 -1.73 -13.80
N MET A 118 -16.38 -2.47 -12.95
CA MET A 118 -16.28 -3.93 -12.89
C MET A 118 -17.26 -4.64 -13.81
N SER A 119 -16.82 -5.80 -14.30
CA SER A 119 -17.64 -6.72 -15.08
C SER A 119 -17.31 -8.18 -14.77
N GLY A 120 -18.18 -9.10 -15.20
CA GLY A 120 -17.96 -10.53 -15.10
C GLY A 120 -17.70 -11.03 -13.67
N PRO A 121 -16.73 -11.94 -13.47
CA PRO A 121 -16.44 -12.49 -12.14
C PRO A 121 -16.03 -11.46 -11.09
N ALA A 122 -15.36 -10.37 -11.48
CA ALA A 122 -14.95 -9.32 -10.55
C ALA A 122 -16.17 -8.58 -9.98
N LEU A 123 -17.16 -8.28 -10.83
CA LEU A 123 -18.41 -7.68 -10.38
C LEU A 123 -19.16 -8.59 -9.41
N ALA A 124 -19.26 -9.89 -9.71
CA ALA A 124 -19.90 -10.86 -8.83
C ALA A 124 -19.22 -10.93 -7.44
N VAL A 125 -17.88 -10.86 -7.38
CA VAL A 125 -17.15 -10.79 -6.11
C VAL A 125 -17.47 -9.51 -5.35
N ILE A 126 -17.48 -8.36 -6.03
CA ILE A 126 -17.83 -7.08 -5.39
C ILE A 126 -19.26 -7.10 -4.83
N GLU A 127 -20.22 -7.60 -5.59
CA GLU A 127 -21.61 -7.70 -5.13
C GLU A 127 -21.77 -8.65 -3.94
N ASN A 128 -20.98 -9.72 -3.87
CA ASN A 128 -20.98 -10.62 -2.72
C ASN A 128 -20.38 -9.95 -1.48
N LEU A 129 -19.28 -9.22 -1.63
CA LEU A 129 -18.66 -8.46 -0.53
C LEU A 129 -19.59 -7.34 -0.02
N GLU A 130 -20.32 -6.67 -0.91
CA GLU A 130 -21.30 -5.64 -0.56
C GLU A 130 -22.49 -6.19 0.24
N LYS A 131 -22.91 -7.42 -0.04
CA LYS A 131 -24.03 -8.09 0.63
C LYS A 131 -23.64 -8.81 1.92
N ALA A 132 -22.35 -9.06 2.12
CA ALA A 132 -21.85 -9.74 3.30
C ALA A 132 -22.13 -8.90 4.57
N SER A 133 -22.53 -9.58 5.63
CA SER A 133 -22.72 -8.96 6.93
C SER A 133 -21.37 -8.52 7.54
N THR A 134 -21.42 -7.58 8.49
CA THR A 134 -20.26 -7.15 9.27
C THR A 134 -19.47 -8.32 9.87
N GLN A 135 -20.17 -9.36 10.35
CA GLN A 135 -19.51 -10.52 10.96
C GLN A 135 -18.83 -11.39 9.90
N GLU A 136 -19.51 -11.67 8.79
CA GLU A 136 -18.90 -12.43 7.68
C GLU A 136 -17.66 -11.74 7.13
N LEU A 137 -17.68 -10.40 7.03
CA LEU A 137 -16.53 -9.61 6.62
C LEU A 137 -15.38 -9.70 7.63
N GLU A 138 -15.65 -9.67 8.94
CA GLU A 138 -14.61 -9.89 9.96
C GLU A 138 -14.04 -11.31 9.92
N ASP A 139 -14.88 -12.32 9.71
CA ASP A 139 -14.45 -13.71 9.61
C ASP A 139 -13.54 -13.89 8.39
N MET A 140 -13.91 -13.32 7.24
CA MET A 140 -13.07 -13.30 6.03
C MET A 140 -11.74 -12.57 6.24
N ALA A 141 -11.74 -11.45 6.98
CA ALA A 141 -10.52 -10.71 7.28
C ALA A 141 -9.63 -11.39 8.33
N SER A 142 -10.14 -12.39 9.05
CA SER A 142 -9.42 -13.16 10.07
C SER A 142 -8.90 -14.51 9.57
N ALA A 143 -9.38 -14.97 8.42
CA ALA A 143 -9.00 -16.23 7.78
C ALA A 143 -7.57 -16.18 7.20
#